data_AF-A0A7L3GVX4-F1
#
_entry.id   AF-A0A7L3GVX4-F1
#
_cell.length_a   1.000
_cell.length_b   1.000
_cell.length_c   1.000
_cell.angle_alpha   90.00
_cell.angle_beta   90.00
_cell.angle_gamma   90.00
#
_symmetry.space_group_name_H-M   'P 1'
#
loop_
_entity.id
_entity.type
_entity.pdbx_description
1 polymer ?
#
loop_
_entity_poly.entity_id
_entity_poly.type
_entity_poly.pdbx_seq_one_letter_code
_entity_poly.pdbx_strand_id
1 'polypeptide(L)'
;RMTPYGCLSTGDKTGLIEVVMHSDTIANIQLNKSNMVATAAFNKDALLNWLKSKNPGDALDQAIEEFTLSCAGYCVATYVLGIGDRHSDNIMVRETGQLFHIDFGHFLGNFKTKFGINRERVPFILTYDFVHVIQQGKTNNNEKFERFRGYCERAYMILRRHGLLFLHLFALMKAAGLPELSCSKDIQYLK
;
A
#
# COMPACT_ATOMS: atom_id res chain seq x y z
N ARG A 1 -3.28 10.22 3.39
CA ARG A 1 -3.66 10.04 4.82
C ARG A 1 -3.12 8.70 5.28
N MET A 2 -1.85 8.67 5.68
CA MET A 2 -1.10 7.42 5.91
C MET A 2 -1.39 6.83 7.29
N THR A 3 -1.10 5.54 7.46
CA THR A 3 -1.23 4.81 8.74
C THR A 3 0.08 4.07 9.06
N PRO A 4 1.17 4.78 9.42
CA PRO A 4 2.41 4.15 9.87
C PRO A 4 2.25 3.69 11.33
N TYR A 5 1.59 2.53 11.52
CA TYR A 5 1.34 1.96 12.83
C TYR A 5 2.66 1.63 13.56
N GLY A 6 2.63 1.66 14.88
CA GLY A 6 3.78 1.37 15.73
C GLY A 6 4.31 -0.05 15.51
N CYS A 7 5.63 -0.16 15.34
CA CYS A 7 6.33 -1.43 15.26
C CYS A 7 7.67 -1.27 15.99
N LEU A 8 7.93 -2.12 16.99
CA LEU A 8 9.12 -2.03 17.82
C LEU A 8 9.71 -3.42 18.06
N SER A 9 10.95 -3.63 17.62
CA SER A 9 11.75 -4.79 18.04
C SER A 9 12.20 -4.60 19.48
N THR A 10 11.97 -5.62 20.32
CA THR A 10 12.31 -5.58 21.75
C THR A 10 13.39 -6.60 22.12
N GLY A 11 13.81 -7.46 21.18
CA GLY A 11 14.84 -8.47 21.39
C GLY A 11 15.05 -9.37 20.17
N ASP A 12 15.80 -10.46 20.34
CA ASP A 12 16.00 -11.43 19.26
C ASP A 12 14.67 -12.06 18.84
N LYS A 13 14.32 -11.89 17.56
CA LYS A 13 13.07 -12.36 16.94
C LYS A 13 11.81 -12.03 17.76
N THR A 14 11.84 -10.95 18.53
CA THR A 14 10.77 -10.56 19.46
C THR A 14 10.48 -9.07 19.30
N GLY A 15 9.21 -8.71 19.28
CA GLY A 15 8.79 -7.33 19.16
C GLY A 15 7.28 -7.18 19.32
N LEU A 16 6.81 -5.95 19.14
CA LEU A 16 5.41 -5.55 19.25
C LEU A 16 4.98 -4.82 17.99
N ILE A 17 3.72 -5.05 17.61
CA ILE A 17 3.05 -4.36 16.51
C ILE A 17 1.75 -3.77 17.06
N GLU A 18 1.53 -2.49 16.81
CA GLU A 18 0.30 -1.79 17.14
C GLU A 18 -0.86 -2.29 16.27
N VAL A 19 -1.96 -2.65 16.91
CA VAL A 19 -3.19 -3.04 16.19
C VAL A 19 -3.94 -1.78 15.75
N VAL A 20 -4.15 -1.66 14.43
CA VAL A 20 -5.03 -0.63 13.87
C VAL A 20 -6.47 -1.13 13.95
N MET A 21 -7.19 -0.71 14.99
CA MET A 21 -8.59 -1.07 15.18
C MET A 21 -9.47 -0.63 13.98
N HIS A 22 -10.59 -1.33 13.81
CA HIS A 22 -11.57 -1.08 12.73
C HIS A 22 -10.93 -1.15 11.34
N SER A 23 -10.12 -2.20 11.12
CA SER A 23 -9.51 -2.50 9.83
C SER A 23 -9.66 -3.97 9.49
N ASP A 24 -9.63 -4.27 8.20
CA ASP A 24 -9.68 -5.64 7.69
C ASP A 24 -8.77 -5.78 6.46
N THR A 25 -8.32 -7.00 6.17
CA THR A 25 -7.52 -7.28 4.97
C THR A 25 -8.43 -7.25 3.74
N ILE A 26 -7.88 -6.84 2.59
CA ILE A 26 -8.67 -6.82 1.35
C ILE A 26 -9.13 -8.24 0.98
N ALA A 27 -8.30 -9.25 1.23
CA ALA A 27 -8.68 -10.64 1.02
C ALA A 27 -9.92 -11.05 1.83
N ASN A 28 -9.97 -10.72 3.12
CA ASN A 28 -11.14 -11.00 3.97
C ASN A 28 -12.40 -10.26 3.47
N ILE A 29 -12.26 -8.99 3.08
CA ILE A 29 -13.36 -8.19 2.54
C ILE A 29 -13.93 -8.82 1.26
N GLN A 30 -13.07 -9.36 0.40
CA GLN A 30 -13.46 -10.05 -0.84
C GLN A 30 -14.13 -11.40 -0.57
N LEU A 31 -13.59 -12.20 0.37
CA LEU A 31 -14.12 -13.53 0.73
C LEU A 31 -15.47 -13.47 1.45
N ASN A 32 -15.67 -12.51 2.35
CA ASN A 32 -16.88 -12.43 3.16
C ASN A 32 -18.16 -12.12 2.34
N LYS A 33 -18.02 -11.69 1.08
CA LYS A 33 -19.16 -11.39 0.19
C LYS A 33 -19.43 -12.45 -0.88
N SER A 34 -18.47 -13.33 -1.18
CA SER A 34 -18.73 -14.45 -2.10
C SER A 34 -19.75 -15.45 -1.56
N ASN A 35 -20.05 -15.44 -0.26
CA ASN A 35 -21.05 -16.30 0.37
C ASN A 35 -22.49 -15.81 0.24
N MET A 36 -22.75 -14.61 -0.30
CA MET A 36 -24.13 -14.09 -0.43
C MET A 36 -24.72 -14.18 -1.82
N VAL A 37 -23.93 -14.23 -2.91
CA VAL A 37 -24.47 -14.43 -4.26
C VAL A 37 -23.41 -15.09 -5.17
N ALA A 38 -23.68 -16.31 -5.62
CA ALA A 38 -22.87 -17.03 -6.60
C ALA A 38 -23.09 -16.43 -8.00
N THR A 39 -22.29 -15.44 -8.38
CA THR A 39 -22.14 -15.03 -9.80
C THR A 39 -20.80 -14.32 -10.02
N ALA A 40 -20.04 -14.71 -11.03
CA ALA A 40 -18.62 -14.33 -11.22
C ALA A 40 -18.30 -12.82 -11.38
N ALA A 41 -19.29 -11.92 -11.24
CA ALA A 41 -19.14 -10.47 -11.31
C ALA A 41 -18.86 -9.78 -9.95
N PHE A 42 -18.89 -10.51 -8.83
CA PHE A 42 -18.94 -9.95 -7.46
C PHE A 42 -17.62 -9.50 -6.82
N ASN A 43 -16.44 -9.75 -7.39
CA ASN A 43 -15.18 -9.39 -6.72
C ASN A 43 -14.93 -7.86 -6.72
N LYS A 44 -15.14 -7.20 -7.87
CA LYS A 44 -14.79 -5.78 -8.05
C LYS A 44 -15.55 -4.82 -7.13
N ASP A 45 -16.82 -5.13 -6.83
CA ASP A 45 -17.67 -4.26 -6.02
C ASP A 45 -17.52 -4.54 -4.51
N ALA A 46 -16.82 -5.61 -4.12
CA ALA A 46 -16.78 -6.08 -2.73
C ALA A 46 -16.25 -5.00 -1.78
N LEU A 47 -15.10 -4.40 -2.15
CA LEU A 47 -14.43 -3.35 -1.39
C LEU A 47 -15.25 -2.06 -1.34
N LEU A 48 -15.77 -1.60 -2.47
CA LEU A 48 -16.63 -0.42 -2.53
C LEU A 48 -17.89 -0.61 -1.68
N ASN A 49 -18.54 -1.77 -1.78
CA ASN A 49 -19.72 -2.08 -0.99
C ASN A 49 -19.39 -2.23 0.51
N TRP A 50 -18.17 -2.62 0.87
CA TRP A 50 -17.74 -2.68 2.27
C TRP A 50 -17.60 -1.26 2.83
N LEU A 51 -16.99 -0.34 2.07
CA LEU A 51 -16.95 1.07 2.44
C LEU A 51 -18.36 1.66 2.57
N LYS A 52 -19.28 1.35 1.65
CA LYS A 52 -20.70 1.75 1.75
C LYS A 52 -21.37 1.24 3.03
N SER A 53 -21.12 -0.01 3.43
CA SER A 53 -21.71 -0.57 4.65
C SER A 53 -21.20 0.09 5.94
N LYS A 54 -19.99 0.65 5.91
CA LYS A 54 -19.37 1.32 7.06
C LYS A 54 -19.60 2.82 7.07
N ASN A 55 -19.93 3.42 5.91
CA ASN A 55 -20.07 4.85 5.72
C ASN A 55 -21.38 5.15 4.95
N PRO A 56 -22.54 5.19 5.62
CA PRO A 56 -23.81 5.48 4.98
C PRO A 56 -23.95 6.97 4.62
N GLY A 57 -24.68 7.26 3.53
CA GLY A 57 -24.98 8.63 3.10
C GLY A 57 -23.73 9.43 2.73
N ASP A 58 -23.68 10.68 3.19
CA ASP A 58 -22.63 11.64 2.85
C ASP A 58 -21.24 11.25 3.38
N ALA A 59 -21.16 10.33 4.36
CA ALA A 59 -19.89 9.82 4.89
C ALA A 59 -19.10 9.02 3.84
N LEU A 60 -19.79 8.45 2.84
CA LEU A 60 -19.15 7.65 1.80
C LEU A 60 -18.14 8.46 0.97
N ASP A 61 -18.48 9.70 0.62
CA ASP A 61 -17.60 10.54 -0.19
C ASP A 61 -16.29 10.86 0.56
N GLN A 62 -16.37 11.09 1.87
CA GLN A 62 -15.19 11.27 2.71
C GLN A 62 -14.36 9.97 2.79
N ALA A 63 -14.99 8.81 2.95
CA ALA A 63 -14.29 7.53 3.00
C ALA A 63 -13.57 7.21 1.68
N ILE A 64 -14.18 7.52 0.53
CA ILE A 64 -13.56 7.35 -0.78
C ILE A 64 -12.41 8.34 -0.98
N GLU A 65 -12.52 9.58 -0.49
CA GLU A 65 -11.43 10.54 -0.53
C GLU A 65 -10.24 10.09 0.35
N GLU A 66 -10.51 9.60 1.57
CA GLU A 66 -9.50 9.01 2.45
C GLU A 66 -8.83 7.79 1.81
N PHE A 67 -9.61 6.92 1.15
CA PHE A 67 -9.10 5.80 0.35
C PHE A 67 -8.18 6.29 -0.77
N THR A 68 -8.62 7.29 -1.54
CA THR A 68 -7.87 7.83 -2.68
C THR A 68 -6.53 8.42 -2.24
N LEU A 69 -6.53 9.24 -1.19
CA LEU A 69 -5.32 9.89 -0.65
C LEU A 69 -4.35 8.90 0.01
N SER A 70 -4.87 7.89 0.71
CA SER A 70 -4.04 6.85 1.34
C SER A 70 -3.46 5.89 0.31
N CYS A 71 -4.27 5.44 -0.65
CA CYS A 71 -3.83 4.62 -1.78
C CYS A 71 -2.73 5.33 -2.56
N ALA A 72 -2.90 6.61 -2.93
CA ALA A 72 -1.87 7.36 -3.65
C ALA A 72 -0.55 7.43 -2.88
N GLY A 73 -0.62 7.69 -1.57
CA GLY A 73 0.55 7.74 -0.71
C GLY A 73 1.28 6.39 -0.61
N TYR A 74 0.55 5.30 -0.43
CA TYR A 74 1.13 3.96 -0.35
C TYR A 74 1.65 3.43 -1.70
N CYS A 75 0.97 3.69 -2.81
CA CYS A 75 1.49 3.32 -4.14
C CYS A 75 2.84 4.00 -4.42
N VAL A 76 2.97 5.29 -4.08
CA VAL A 76 4.25 6.01 -4.22
C VAL A 76 5.28 5.50 -3.22
N ALA A 77 4.93 5.32 -1.94
CA ALA A 77 5.86 4.87 -0.91
C ALA A 77 6.42 3.47 -1.20
N THR A 78 5.55 2.52 -1.57
CA THR A 78 5.96 1.14 -1.90
C THR A 78 6.82 1.07 -3.15
N TYR A 79 6.51 1.89 -4.17
CA TYR A 79 7.36 2.02 -5.35
C TYR A 79 8.75 2.58 -5.01
N VAL A 80 8.80 3.71 -4.29
CA VAL A 80 10.07 4.37 -3.94
C VAL A 80 10.94 3.49 -3.04
N LEU A 81 10.35 2.85 -2.03
CA LEU A 81 11.06 1.98 -1.09
C LEU A 81 11.31 0.57 -1.64
N GLY A 82 10.74 0.24 -2.81
CA GLY A 82 10.88 -1.08 -3.42
C GLY A 82 10.28 -2.21 -2.59
N ILE A 83 9.15 -1.95 -1.93
CA ILE A 83 8.45 -2.93 -1.10
C ILE A 83 7.77 -3.95 -2.01
N GLY A 84 8.26 -5.19 -1.95
CA GLY A 84 7.79 -6.30 -2.79
C GLY A 84 6.65 -7.11 -2.18
N ASP A 85 6.26 -8.17 -2.88
CA ASP A 85 5.29 -9.18 -2.40
C ASP A 85 3.96 -8.60 -1.91
N ARG A 86 3.38 -7.63 -2.63
CA ARG A 86 2.08 -7.04 -2.23
C ARG A 86 0.92 -7.80 -2.86
N HIS A 87 0.03 -8.29 -2.01
CA HIS A 87 -1.19 -9.00 -2.39
C HIS A 87 -2.32 -8.64 -1.42
N SER A 88 -3.55 -9.09 -1.67
CA SER A 88 -4.74 -8.67 -0.93
C SER A 88 -4.73 -9.05 0.56
N ASP A 89 -3.89 -10.01 0.99
CA ASP A 89 -3.76 -10.39 2.41
C ASP A 89 -2.89 -9.42 3.21
N ASN A 90 -1.97 -8.70 2.55
CA ASN A 90 -1.06 -7.76 3.21
C ASN A 90 -1.31 -6.28 2.86
N ILE A 91 -2.50 -6.02 2.33
CA ILE A 91 -3.08 -4.70 2.17
C ILE A 91 -4.38 -4.68 2.98
N MET A 92 -4.51 -3.68 3.84
CA MET A 92 -5.64 -3.50 4.73
C MET A 92 -6.36 -2.18 4.46
N VAL A 93 -7.63 -2.13 4.83
CA VAL A 93 -8.46 -0.92 4.73
C VAL A 93 -9.17 -0.70 6.04
N ARG A 94 -9.14 0.54 6.54
CA ARG A 94 -9.90 0.96 7.73
C ARG A 94 -11.34 1.26 7.37
N GLU A 95 -12.26 1.15 8.33
CA GLU A 95 -13.67 1.52 8.13
C GLU A 95 -13.83 2.98 7.67
N THR A 96 -12.88 3.86 8.03
CA THR A 96 -12.79 5.26 7.57
C THR A 96 -12.35 5.43 6.11
N GLY A 97 -12.05 4.33 5.40
CA GLY A 97 -11.58 4.33 4.01
C GLY A 97 -10.07 4.33 3.84
N GLN A 98 -9.28 4.56 4.89
CA GLN A 98 -7.82 4.62 4.75
C GLN A 98 -7.22 3.25 4.43
N LEU A 99 -6.54 3.14 3.29
CA LEU A 99 -5.74 1.99 2.88
C LEU A 99 -4.36 2.03 3.54
N PHE A 100 -3.83 0.88 3.95
CA PHE A 100 -2.46 0.75 4.44
C PHE A 100 -1.86 -0.63 4.17
N HIS A 101 -0.54 -0.70 4.14
CA HIS A 101 0.20 -1.95 3.93
C HIS A 101 0.67 -2.51 5.27
N ILE A 102 0.73 -3.83 5.37
CA ILE A 102 1.31 -4.56 6.51
C ILE A 102 2.38 -5.54 6.00
N ASP A 103 3.11 -6.18 6.91
CA ASP A 103 4.11 -7.21 6.56
C ASP A 103 5.18 -6.73 5.56
N PHE A 104 6.19 -6.02 6.07
CA PHE A 104 7.27 -5.42 5.27
C PHE A 104 8.51 -6.31 5.21
N GLY A 105 8.33 -7.62 4.96
CA GLY A 105 9.42 -8.58 4.96
C GLY A 105 10.53 -8.33 3.93
N HIS A 106 10.23 -7.61 2.84
CA HIS A 106 11.17 -7.35 1.74
C HIS A 106 11.06 -5.91 1.19
N PHE A 107 12.19 -5.22 1.05
CA PHE A 107 12.32 -3.85 0.55
C PHE A 107 13.56 -3.68 -0.34
N LEU A 108 13.70 -2.51 -0.98
CA LEU A 108 14.78 -2.19 -1.93
C LEU A 108 14.92 -3.21 -3.08
N GLY A 109 13.82 -3.88 -3.45
CA GLY A 109 13.81 -4.86 -4.54
C GLY A 109 14.37 -6.25 -4.22
N ASN A 110 14.73 -6.54 -2.96
CA ASN A 110 15.33 -7.83 -2.57
C ASN A 110 14.42 -9.05 -2.76
N PHE A 111 13.09 -8.89 -2.80
CA PHE A 111 12.16 -9.98 -3.14
C PHE A 111 12.44 -10.61 -4.51
N LYS A 112 13.11 -9.86 -5.40
CA LYS A 112 13.31 -10.23 -6.80
C LYS A 112 14.51 -11.14 -7.06
N THR A 113 15.32 -11.51 -6.08
CA THR A 113 16.47 -12.43 -6.24
C THR A 113 16.14 -13.90 -5.94
N LYS A 114 14.88 -14.25 -5.63
CA LYS A 114 14.47 -15.63 -5.35
C LYS A 114 14.65 -16.51 -6.61
N PHE A 115 15.43 -17.58 -6.49
CA PHE A 115 15.79 -18.53 -7.57
C PHE A 115 16.74 -18.00 -8.67
N GLY A 116 17.58 -17.00 -8.37
CA GLY A 116 18.72 -16.65 -9.25
C GLY A 116 18.39 -15.79 -10.48
N ILE A 117 17.14 -15.31 -10.60
CA ILE A 117 16.72 -14.42 -11.69
C ILE A 117 16.52 -13.02 -11.13
N ASN A 118 17.41 -12.07 -11.44
CA ASN A 118 17.23 -10.66 -11.09
C ASN A 118 16.11 -10.03 -11.94
N ARG A 119 15.12 -9.40 -11.29
CA ARG A 119 14.19 -8.46 -11.95
C ARG A 119 14.54 -7.04 -11.47
N GLU A 120 14.68 -6.10 -12.39
CA GLU A 120 15.39 -4.83 -12.10
C GLU A 120 14.67 -3.86 -11.15
N ARG A 121 13.32 -3.76 -11.09
CA ARG A 121 12.60 -2.84 -10.16
C ARG A 121 11.19 -3.29 -9.80
N VAL A 122 10.72 -3.09 -8.57
CA VAL A 122 9.34 -3.41 -8.14
C VAL A 122 8.36 -2.50 -8.88
N PRO A 123 7.34 -3.05 -9.56
CA PRO A 123 6.40 -2.23 -10.30
C PRO A 123 5.53 -1.41 -9.35
N PHE A 124 5.03 -0.27 -9.84
CA PHE A 124 3.95 0.46 -9.17
C PHE A 124 2.70 -0.42 -9.11
N ILE A 125 2.17 -0.67 -7.91
CA ILE A 125 1.04 -1.57 -7.71
C ILE A 125 -0.25 -0.75 -7.66
N LEU A 126 -1.09 -0.92 -8.67
CA LEU A 126 -2.42 -0.35 -8.78
C LEU A 126 -3.36 -1.44 -9.31
N THR A 127 -4.22 -1.96 -8.44
CA THR A 127 -5.17 -3.02 -8.80
C THR A 127 -6.45 -2.43 -9.36
N TYR A 128 -7.18 -3.24 -10.14
CA TYR A 128 -8.49 -2.84 -10.66
C TYR A 128 -9.48 -2.49 -9.55
N ASP A 129 -9.44 -3.20 -8.41
CA ASP A 129 -10.33 -2.95 -7.28
C ASP A 129 -10.13 -1.54 -6.69
N PHE A 130 -8.88 -1.06 -6.64
CA PHE A 130 -8.59 0.28 -6.13
C PHE A 130 -9.09 1.34 -7.10
N VAL A 131 -8.85 1.14 -8.40
CA VAL A 131 -9.37 2.01 -9.46
C VAL A 131 -10.90 2.06 -9.39
N HIS A 132 -11.54 0.92 -9.21
CA HIS A 132 -12.99 0.82 -9.09
C HIS A 132 -13.53 1.63 -7.90
N VAL A 133 -12.88 1.56 -6.72
CA VAL A 133 -13.24 2.39 -5.57
C VAL A 133 -13.02 3.88 -5.84
N ILE A 134 -11.87 4.27 -6.39
CA ILE A 134 -11.52 5.67 -6.72
C ILE A 134 -12.53 6.26 -7.71
N GLN A 135 -12.95 5.47 -8.70
CA GLN A 135 -13.94 5.87 -9.69
C GLN A 135 -15.38 5.80 -9.16
N GLN A 136 -15.58 5.44 -7.88
CA GLN A 136 -16.89 5.28 -7.23
C GLN A 136 -17.78 4.25 -7.95
N GLY A 137 -17.16 3.21 -8.51
CA GLY A 137 -17.81 2.15 -9.29
C GLY A 137 -18.31 2.57 -10.67
N LYS A 138 -17.98 3.79 -11.13
CA LYS A 138 -18.38 4.30 -12.45
C LYS A 138 -17.27 4.05 -13.47
N THR A 139 -17.59 3.35 -14.55
CA THR A 139 -16.62 2.89 -15.57
C THR A 139 -15.80 4.02 -16.22
N ASN A 140 -16.33 5.25 -16.29
CA ASN A 140 -15.72 6.39 -17.00
C ASN A 140 -15.51 7.64 -16.13
N ASN A 141 -15.25 7.49 -14.83
CA ASN A 141 -14.99 8.64 -13.95
C ASN A 141 -13.53 9.12 -14.03
N ASN A 142 -13.18 9.73 -15.17
CA ASN A 142 -11.81 10.14 -15.44
C ASN A 142 -11.33 11.24 -14.48
N GLU A 143 -12.21 12.14 -14.03
CA GLU A 143 -11.86 13.22 -13.11
C GLU A 143 -11.29 12.70 -11.78
N LYS A 144 -11.95 11.72 -11.15
CA LYS A 144 -11.48 11.12 -9.90
C LYS A 144 -10.17 10.37 -10.07
N PHE A 145 -10.01 9.67 -11.20
CA PHE A 145 -8.79 8.94 -11.50
C PHE A 145 -7.60 9.88 -11.79
N GLU A 146 -7.81 10.95 -12.56
CA GLU A 146 -6.78 11.97 -12.81
C GLU A 146 -6.42 12.72 -11.52
N ARG A 147 -7.38 12.93 -10.61
CA ARG A 147 -7.07 13.48 -9.27
C ARG A 147 -6.18 12.54 -8.46
N PHE A 148 -6.46 11.23 -8.46
CA PHE A 148 -5.57 10.22 -7.87
C PHE A 148 -4.16 10.28 -8.47
N ARG A 149 -4.07 10.34 -9.80
CA ARG A 149 -2.79 10.48 -10.51
C ARG A 149 -2.03 11.73 -10.07
N GLY A 150 -2.72 12.88 -10.00
CA GLY A 150 -2.14 14.13 -9.54
C GLY A 150 -1.59 14.03 -8.10
N TYR A 151 -2.25 13.29 -7.22
CA TYR A 151 -1.72 13.00 -5.88
C TYR A 151 -0.45 12.15 -5.91
N CYS A 152 -0.42 11.10 -6.74
CA CYS A 152 0.76 10.25 -6.92
C CYS A 152 1.95 11.07 -7.44
N GLU A 153 1.75 11.86 -8.49
CA GLU A 153 2.78 12.71 -9.09
C GLU A 153 3.31 13.73 -8.07
N ARG A 154 2.41 14.42 -7.36
CA ARG A 154 2.79 15.38 -6.33
C ARG A 154 3.59 14.73 -5.20
N ALA A 155 3.12 13.59 -4.68
CA ALA A 155 3.81 12.87 -3.59
C ALA A 155 5.20 12.41 -4.03
N TYR A 156 5.32 11.83 -5.23
CA TYR A 156 6.60 11.40 -5.79
C TYR A 156 7.57 12.58 -5.96
N MET A 157 7.11 13.70 -6.50
CA MET A 157 7.94 14.90 -6.66
C MET A 157 8.42 15.49 -5.33
N ILE A 158 7.60 15.43 -4.28
CA ILE A 158 8.01 15.82 -2.92
C ILE A 158 9.13 14.90 -2.43
N LEU A 159 8.96 13.58 -2.52
CA LEU A 159 9.98 12.62 -2.07
C LEU A 159 11.31 12.82 -2.82
N ARG A 160 11.27 13.06 -4.14
CA ARG A 160 12.47 13.33 -4.93
C ARG A 160 13.28 14.53 -4.43
N ARG A 161 12.62 15.60 -3.97
CA ARG A 161 13.30 16.78 -3.40
C ARG A 161 14.05 16.46 -2.10
N HIS A 162 13.59 15.43 -1.38
CA HIS A 162 14.22 14.95 -0.15
C HIS A 162 15.04 13.68 -0.35
N GLY A 163 15.39 13.30 -1.58
CA GLY A 163 16.10 12.05 -1.87
C GLY A 163 17.40 11.87 -1.08
N LEU A 164 18.16 12.95 -0.87
CA LEU A 164 19.40 12.92 -0.06
C LEU A 164 19.15 12.49 1.39
N LEU A 165 18.02 12.90 1.98
CA LEU A 165 17.66 12.48 3.34
C LEU A 165 17.48 10.96 3.41
N PHE A 166 16.71 10.38 2.47
CA PHE A 166 16.52 8.93 2.40
C PHE A 166 17.85 8.21 2.18
N LEU A 167 18.69 8.68 1.24
CA LEU A 167 20.00 8.08 1.00
C LEU A 167 20.89 8.09 2.25
N HIS A 168 20.92 9.19 3.00
CA HIS A 168 21.71 9.28 4.24
C HIS A 168 21.16 8.37 5.35
N LEU A 169 19.84 8.33 5.56
CA LEU A 169 19.22 7.45 6.56
C LEU A 169 19.51 5.98 6.26
N PHE A 170 19.32 5.56 5.01
CA PHE A 170 19.63 4.18 4.59
C PHE A 170 21.14 3.87 4.67
N ALA A 171 22.01 4.84 4.39
CA ALA A 171 23.45 4.66 4.56
C ALA A 171 23.84 4.42 6.03
N LEU A 172 23.23 5.15 6.97
CA LEU A 172 23.44 4.95 8.41
C LEU A 172 22.88 3.60 8.88
N MET A 173 21.73 3.17 8.35
CA MET A 173 21.08 1.91 8.71
C MET A 173 21.86 0.66 8.30
N LYS A 174 22.87 0.76 7.42
CA LYS A 174 23.76 -0.38 7.12
C LYS A 174 24.41 -0.97 8.36
N ALA A 175 24.72 -0.14 9.36
CA ALA A 175 25.34 -0.59 10.61
C ALA A 175 24.39 -1.48 11.45
N ALA A 176 23.08 -1.46 11.19
CA ALA A 176 22.10 -2.29 11.87
C ALA A 176 22.17 -3.77 11.44
N GLY A 177 22.91 -4.12 10.38
CA GLY A 177 23.10 -5.50 9.97
C GLY A 177 21.85 -6.16 9.38
N LEU A 178 20.95 -5.38 8.79
CA LEU A 178 19.78 -5.92 8.10
C LEU A 178 20.20 -6.73 6.86
N PRO A 179 19.66 -7.94 6.63
CA PRO A 179 20.06 -8.79 5.49
C PRO A 179 19.93 -8.10 4.13
N GLU A 180 18.93 -7.23 3.99
CA GLU A 180 18.55 -6.54 2.75
C GLU A 180 19.21 -5.17 2.56
N LEU A 181 20.05 -4.75 3.51
CA LEU A 181 20.78 -3.49 3.50
C LEU A 181 22.21 -3.72 3.99
N SER A 182 22.94 -4.56 3.25
CA SER A 182 24.28 -5.01 3.60
C SER A 182 25.37 -4.26 2.84
N CYS A 183 25.07 -3.76 1.64
CA CYS A 183 26.05 -3.16 0.75
C CYS A 183 25.55 -1.89 0.07
N SER A 184 26.46 -1.15 -0.56
CA SER A 184 26.11 0.10 -1.25
C SER A 184 25.26 -0.10 -2.51
N LYS A 185 25.21 -1.33 -3.06
CA LYS A 185 24.32 -1.66 -4.18
C LYS A 185 22.85 -1.65 -3.76
N ASP A 186 22.54 -2.00 -2.52
CA ASP A 186 21.16 -2.03 -2.03
C ASP A 186 20.56 -0.61 -2.01
N ILE A 187 21.36 0.38 -1.57
CA ILE A 187 20.98 1.80 -1.56
C ILE A 187 20.84 2.37 -2.99
N GLN A 188 21.52 1.76 -3.96
CA GLN A 188 21.42 2.19 -5.37
C GLN A 188 20.00 2.05 -5.91
N TYR A 189 19.15 1.20 -5.32
CA TYR A 189 17.74 1.12 -5.66
C TYR A 189 17.01 2.46 -5.54
N LEU A 190 17.37 3.27 -4.53
CA LEU A 190 16.74 4.57 -4.25
C LEU A 190 17.19 5.69 -5.21
N LYS A 191 18.15 5.43 -6.11
CA LYS A 191 18.67 6.39 -7.09
C LYS A 191 17.94 6.29 -8.43
#